data_AF-A0A497DLQ5-F1
#
_entry.id   AF-A0A497DLQ5-F1
#
_cell.length_a   1.000
_cell.length_b   1.000
_cell.length_c   1.000
_cell.angle_alpha   90.00
_cell.angle_beta   90.00
_cell.angle_gamma   90.00
#
_symmetry.space_group_name_H-M   'P 1'
#
loop_
_entity.id
_entity.type
_entity.pdbx_description
1 polymer ?
#
loop_
_entity_poly.entity_id
_entity_poly.type
_entity_poly.pdbx_seq_one_letter_code
_entity_poly.pdbx_strand_id
1 'polypeptide(L)' 'MEVNATYSIEKIKQLGFFEEPANRENTKVFMKGDKVYFFETIDAGHLRLYTIINKKSFFL' A
#
# COMPACT_ATOMS: atom_id res chain seq x y z
N MET A 1 -5.78 -8.10 2.62
CA MET A 1 -5.60 -7.03 3.61
C MET A 1 -6.91 -6.29 3.74
N GLU A 2 -7.16 -5.73 4.91
CA GLU A 2 -8.41 -5.05 5.27
C GLU A 2 -8.18 -3.54 5.30
N VAL A 3 -9.16 -2.79 4.81
CA VAL A 3 -9.13 -1.32 4.83
C VAL A 3 -9.25 -0.83 6.29
N ASN A 4 -8.55 0.24 6.60
CA ASN A 4 -8.33 0.85 7.92
C ASN A 4 -7.53 0.00 8.92
N ALA A 5 -7.02 -1.17 8.51
CA ALA A 5 -6.10 -1.95 9.33
C ALA A 5 -4.65 -1.48 9.19
N THR A 6 -3.87 -1.65 10.25
CA THR A 6 -2.45 -1.30 10.31
C THR A 6 -1.58 -2.53 10.12
N TYR A 7 -0.51 -2.38 9.33
CA TYR A 7 0.44 -3.43 9.00
C TYR A 7 1.87 -2.93 9.13
N SER A 8 2.79 -3.79 9.56
CA SER A 8 4.21 -3.47 9.47
C SER A 8 4.71 -3.57 8.03
N ILE A 9 5.70 -2.75 7.68
CA ILE A 9 6.34 -2.77 6.35
C ILE A 9 6.90 -4.17 6.05
N GLU A 10 7.50 -4.82 7.04
CA GLU A 10 8.04 -6.17 6.91
C GLU A 10 6.96 -7.19 6.56
N LYS A 11 5.78 -7.11 7.20
CA LYS A 11 4.66 -8.00 6.91
C LYS A 11 4.15 -7.80 5.49
N ILE A 12 4.04 -6.55 5.03
CA ILE A 12 3.64 -6.22 3.66
C ILE A 12 4.61 -6.87 2.65
N LYS A 13 5.92 -6.72 2.88
CA LYS A 13 6.96 -7.33 2.02
C LYS A 13 6.92 -8.86 2.03
N GLN A 14 6.78 -9.49 3.20
CA GLN A 14 6.64 -10.95 3.32
C GLN A 14 5.40 -11.51 2.59
N LEU A 15 4.35 -10.71 2.47
CA LEU A 15 3.15 -11.08 1.74
C LEU A 15 3.29 -10.95 0.21
N GLY A 16 4.49 -10.60 -0.29
CA GLY A 16 4.79 -10.52 -1.71
C GLY A 16 4.23 -9.26 -2.39
N PHE A 17 4.03 -8.18 -1.64
CA PHE A 17 3.68 -6.88 -2.20
C PHE A 17 4.94 -6.18 -2.71
N PHE A 18 4.83 -5.51 -3.84
CA PHE A 18 5.90 -4.69 -4.40
C PHE A 18 5.58 -3.21 -4.21
N GLU A 19 6.54 -2.46 -3.65
CA GLU A 19 6.40 -1.03 -3.44
C GLU A 19 6.59 -0.31 -4.79
N GLU A 20 5.66 0.59 -5.09
CA GLU A 20 5.77 1.50 -6.22
C GLU A 20 6.19 2.89 -5.73
N PRO A 21 7.14 3.55 -6.40
CA PRO A 21 7.51 4.91 -6.06
C PRO A 21 6.32 5.84 -6.27
N ALA A 22 5.89 6.50 -5.20
CA ALA A 22 4.82 7.48 -5.21
C ALA A 22 5.36 8.86 -4.80
N ASN A 23 5.06 9.89 -5.59
CA ASN A 23 5.52 11.27 -5.33
C ASN A 23 4.70 12.00 -4.24
N ARG A 24 4.01 11.27 -3.35
CA ARG A 24 3.22 11.87 -2.27
C ARG A 24 3.87 11.61 -0.93
N GLU A 25 4.14 12.70 -0.22
CA GLU A 25 4.54 12.65 1.19
C GLU A 25 3.48 11.88 2.01
N ASN A 26 3.95 11.05 2.93
CA ASN A 26 3.13 10.20 3.82
C ASN A 26 2.26 9.14 3.14
N THR A 27 2.42 8.89 1.84
CA THR A 27 1.71 7.80 1.14
C THR A 27 2.71 6.78 0.60
N LYS A 28 2.47 5.51 0.87
CA LYS A 28 3.16 4.40 0.22
C LYS A 28 2.19 3.59 -0.62
N VAL A 29 2.59 3.30 -1.85
CA VAL A 29 1.79 2.53 -2.78
C VAL A 29 2.43 1.16 -2.93
N PHE A 30 1.62 0.13 -2.76
CA PHE A 30 2.05 -1.24 -3.02
C PHE A 30 1.11 -1.87 -4.03
N MET A 31 1.65 -2.76 -4.84
CA MET A 31 0.86 -3.53 -5.79
C MET A 31 0.97 -5.03 -5.47
N LYS A 32 -0.10 -5.75 -5.80
CA LYS A 32 -0.13 -7.22 -5.76
C LYS A 32 -1.20 -7.71 -6.74
N GLY A 33 -0.75 -8.46 -7.76
CA GLY A 33 -1.63 -8.90 -8.85
C GLY A 33 -2.24 -7.72 -9.62
N ASP A 34 -3.57 -7.70 -9.69
CA ASP A 34 -4.36 -6.67 -10.40
C ASP A 34 -4.86 -5.55 -9.47
N LYS A 35 -4.37 -5.49 -8.22
CA LYS A 35 -4.77 -4.50 -7.22
C LYS A 35 -3.62 -3.57 -6.84
N VAL A 36 -3.99 -2.34 -6.53
CA VAL A 36 -3.13 -1.30 -5.98
C VAL A 36 -3.64 -0.93 -4.60
N TYR A 37 -2.74 -0.90 -3.64
CA TYR A 37 -2.99 -0.72 -2.23
C TYR A 37 -2.31 0.56 -1.78
N PHE A 38 -3.08 1.47 -1.23
CA PHE A 38 -2.57 2.75 -0.76
C PHE A 38 -2.53 2.77 0.74
N PHE A 39 -1.35 3.06 1.26
CA PHE A 39 -1.11 3.14 2.67
C PHE A 39 -0.72 4.54 3.06
N GLU A 40 -1.17 4.97 4.22
CA GLU A 40 -0.65 6.14 4.90
C GLU A 40 0.41 5.71 5.92
N THR A 41 1.44 6.53 6.07
CA THR A 41 2.48 6.33 7.09
C THR A 41 1.94 6.75 8.44
N ILE A 42 1.86 5.82 9.40
CA ILE A 42 1.52 6.12 10.79
C ILE A 42 2.79 6.45 11.58
N ASP A 43 3.82 5.62 11.40
CA ASP A 43 5.16 5.80 11.95
C ASP A 43 6.20 5.15 11.02
N ALA A 44 7.48 5.14 11.42
CA ALA A 44 8.58 4.64 10.60
C ALA A 44 8.47 3.16 10.17
N GLY A 45 7.69 2.35 10.88
CA GLY A 45 7.55 0.91 10.63
C GLY A 45 6.13 0.46 10.28
N HIS A 46 5.13 1.28 10.56
CA HIS A 46 3.72 0.92 10.44
C HIS A 46 2.97 1.78 9.43
N LEU A 47 2.13 1.10 8.65
CA LEU A 47 1.35 1.65 7.57
C LEU A 47 -0.12 1.27 7.74
N ARG A 48 -1.05 2.23 7.61
CA ARG A 48 -2.49 1.95 7.59
C ARG A 48 -2.97 1.87 6.15
N LEU A 49 -3.63 0.76 5.80
CA LEU A 49 -4.24 0.60 4.47
C LEU A 49 -5.52 1.44 4.42
N TYR A 50 -5.59 2.49 3.60
CA TYR A 50 -6.78 3.35 3.55
C TYR A 50 -7.61 3.17 2.28
N THR A 51 -7.04 2.68 1.18
CA THR A 51 -7.83 2.32 -0.01
C THR A 51 -7.17 1.24 -0.87
N ILE A 52 -8.01 0.52 -1.63
CA ILE A 52 -7.60 -0.49 -2.60
C ILE A 52 -8.35 -0.23 -3.90
N ILE A 53 -7.64 -0.14 -5.02
CA ILE A 53 -8.24 0.01 -6.34
C ILE A 53 -7.74 -1.05 -7.32
N ASN A 54 -8.41 -1.17 -8.46
CA ASN A 54 -7.90 -1.99 -9.56
C ASN A 54 -6.73 -1.29 -10.25
N LYS A 55 -5.72 -2.06 -10.64
CA LYS A 55 -4.56 -1.59 -11.39
C LYS A 55 -4.95 -0.84 -12.67
N LYS A 56 -5.99 -1.29 -13.37
CA LYS A 56 -6.55 -0.60 -14.55
C LYS A 56 -7.02 0.82 -14.24
N SER A 57 -7.57 1.07 -13.04
CA SER A 57 -8.03 2.39 -12.60
C SER A 57 -6.89 3.30 -12.13
N PHE A 58 -5.71 2.74 -11.85
CA PHE A 58 -4.55 3.50 -11.39
C PHE A 58 -3.76 4.15 -12.54
N PHE A 59 -3.76 3.53 -13.72
CA PHE A 59 -3.05 4.02 -14.92
C PHE A 59 -3.94 4.80 -15.90
N LEU A 60 -5.20 5.03 -15.55
CA LEU A 60 -6.12 5.92 -16.26
C LEU A 60 -5.96 7.34 -15.72
#